data_AF-I3Y574-F1
#
_entry.id   AF-I3Y574-F1
#
_cell.length_a   1.000
_cell.length_b   1.000
_cell.length_c   1.000
_cell.angle_alpha   90.00
_cell.angle_beta   90.00
_cell.angle_gamma   90.00
#
_symmetry.space_group_name_H-M   'P 1'
#
loop_
_entity.id
_entity.type
_entity.pdbx_description
1 polymer ?
#
loop_
_entity_poly.entity_id
_entity_poly.type
_entity_poly.pdbx_seq_one_letter_code
_entity_poly.pdbx_strand_id
1 'polypeptide(L)'
;MPKINITDVVLRDAHQSLLATRMRTEDMLPICPKLDAIGYWSLECWGGATFDACVRFLKEDPWERLRKLREALPNTRLQMLLRGQNLLGYRHYSDDVVRAFVARAAQNGMDVFRIFDALNDPRNLKTAIEATKAAGKHAQGTICYTVSPVHTVAGFVQLGKELAAMGCDSIAIKDMAGLLTPYVTAELVKALKDSVDLPLHLHSHATSGLADMCHLKAIENGCDTLDTAISSMAGGTSHPPTESLVAALRGTDYDTGLDLEAIQEVGMYFYQIRKKYHQFESDFTGVDTRVQVNQVPGGMISNLANQLKEQNSLERMNAVLEEIPRVRMDLGYPPLVTPTSQIVGTQAVLNVLTDKRYQTITNEVKLYLQGRYGRAPGAINPTLQQQAIGNEDLIDCRPADLLTPEMERLRHDIGELAISEEDALTYAMFPEIGRAFLEHRAAGTLHPEPLEPLPSGAGPRTAPTEFNIAVHGETYHVKVTGTGHKSQDERHFYFAIDGIPEEVVVETLDELVLTGGAQGAVKKAIAGKRPKPTQPGHVATSMPGNIVDVLVKEGDTVAAGQPVLITEAMKMETEIQAPIAGTVTAMFVIKGDAVNPDEVLLEITPAER
;
A
#
# COMPACT_ATOMS: atom_id res chain seq x y z
N MET A 1 -10.83 -29.68 26.10
CA MET A 1 -9.62 -28.82 26.07
C MET A 1 -9.79 -27.85 24.91
N PRO A 2 -9.35 -26.59 25.03
CA PRO A 2 -9.53 -25.62 23.95
C PRO A 2 -8.62 -25.97 22.77
N LYS A 3 -9.23 -26.36 21.65
CA LYS A 3 -8.55 -26.62 20.37
C LYS A 3 -8.13 -25.28 19.76
N ILE A 4 -6.86 -25.13 19.36
CA ILE A 4 -6.39 -23.92 18.67
C ILE A 4 -6.88 -23.93 17.23
N ASN A 5 -7.50 -22.81 16.83
CA ASN A 5 -7.96 -22.59 15.47
C ASN A 5 -6.89 -21.90 14.63
N ILE A 6 -6.85 -22.20 13.34
CA ILE A 6 -5.96 -21.56 12.38
C ILE A 6 -6.78 -20.84 11.31
N THR A 7 -6.39 -19.61 11.02
CA THR A 7 -6.72 -18.94 9.76
C THR A 7 -5.51 -18.92 8.87
N ASP A 8 -5.60 -19.51 7.68
CA ASP A 8 -4.51 -19.44 6.72
C ASP A 8 -4.69 -18.22 5.81
N VAL A 9 -3.62 -17.45 5.61
CA VAL A 9 -3.61 -16.19 4.87
C VAL A 9 -2.97 -16.32 3.48
N VAL A 10 -2.71 -17.54 2.99
CA VAL A 10 -2.01 -17.79 1.72
C VAL A 10 -2.68 -17.11 0.52
N LEU A 11 -4.01 -16.99 0.53
CA LEU A 11 -4.79 -16.39 -0.56
C LEU A 11 -4.89 -14.84 -0.49
N ARG A 12 -4.38 -14.21 0.58
CA ARG A 12 -4.46 -12.75 0.77
C ARG A 12 -3.14 -12.16 1.28
N ASP A 13 -2.89 -12.23 2.60
CA ASP A 13 -1.81 -11.45 3.20
C ASP A 13 -0.41 -11.98 2.87
N ALA A 14 -0.27 -13.28 2.66
CA ALA A 14 1.01 -13.90 2.35
C ALA A 14 1.59 -13.36 1.04
N HIS A 15 0.83 -13.44 -0.06
CA HIS A 15 1.28 -12.91 -1.35
C HIS A 15 1.22 -11.38 -1.42
N GLN A 16 0.37 -10.73 -0.63
CA GLN A 16 0.43 -9.28 -0.44
C GLN A 16 1.81 -8.85 0.12
N SER A 17 2.36 -9.64 1.04
CA SER A 17 3.63 -9.35 1.70
C SER A 17 4.86 -9.77 0.89
N LEU A 18 4.79 -10.91 0.20
CA LEU A 18 5.93 -11.52 -0.49
C LEU A 18 6.00 -11.20 -1.99
N LEU A 19 4.85 -11.06 -2.65
CA LEU A 19 4.73 -11.03 -4.11
C LEU A 19 3.95 -9.80 -4.62
N ALA A 20 4.02 -8.69 -3.88
CA ALA A 20 3.33 -7.44 -4.20
C ALA A 20 1.84 -7.61 -4.57
N THR A 21 1.15 -8.56 -3.93
CA THR A 21 -0.27 -8.87 -4.16
C THR A 21 -0.60 -9.38 -5.58
N ARG A 22 0.36 -10.00 -6.27
CA ARG A 22 0.21 -10.37 -7.68
C ARG A 22 -0.37 -11.76 -7.95
N MET A 23 -0.67 -12.55 -6.92
CA MET A 23 -1.26 -13.87 -7.13
C MET A 23 -2.63 -13.75 -7.82
N ARG A 24 -2.77 -14.43 -8.96
CA ARG A 24 -3.93 -14.41 -9.84
C ARG A 24 -4.98 -15.45 -9.44
N THR A 25 -6.24 -15.19 -9.78
CA THR A 25 -7.35 -16.12 -9.48
C THR A 25 -7.10 -17.50 -10.11
N GLU A 26 -6.54 -17.54 -11.32
CA GLU A 26 -6.24 -18.79 -12.04
C GLU A 26 -5.29 -19.74 -11.29
N ASP A 27 -4.40 -19.19 -10.45
CA ASP A 27 -3.46 -19.98 -9.65
C ASP A 27 -4.00 -20.26 -8.22
N MET A 28 -5.10 -19.62 -7.82
CA MET A 28 -5.76 -19.89 -6.54
C MET A 28 -6.74 -21.06 -6.65
N LEU A 29 -7.56 -21.06 -7.72
CA LEU A 29 -8.68 -22.00 -7.84
C LEU A 29 -8.30 -23.49 -7.85
N PRO A 30 -7.23 -23.93 -8.54
CA PRO A 30 -6.94 -25.36 -8.64
C PRO A 30 -6.64 -26.03 -7.30
N ILE A 31 -6.15 -25.28 -6.31
CA ILE A 31 -5.80 -25.81 -4.99
C ILE A 31 -6.92 -25.63 -3.95
N CYS A 32 -7.95 -24.84 -4.25
CA CYS A 32 -9.04 -24.55 -3.33
C CYS A 32 -9.72 -25.80 -2.74
N PRO A 33 -10.04 -26.87 -3.49
CA PRO A 33 -10.65 -28.07 -2.91
C PRO A 33 -9.80 -28.73 -1.81
N LYS A 34 -8.47 -28.67 -1.92
CA LYS A 34 -7.56 -29.19 -0.89
C LYS A 34 -7.49 -28.24 0.31
N LEU A 35 -7.44 -26.93 0.07
CA LEU A 35 -7.51 -25.94 1.13
C LEU A 35 -8.80 -26.07 1.95
N ASP A 36 -9.94 -26.27 1.29
CA ASP A 36 -11.26 -26.40 1.91
C ASP A 36 -11.39 -27.67 2.77
N ALA A 37 -10.67 -28.73 2.41
CA ALA A 37 -10.70 -30.01 3.11
C ALA A 37 -9.83 -30.04 4.39
N ILE A 38 -8.92 -29.08 4.60
CA ILE A 38 -8.00 -29.08 5.75
C ILE A 38 -8.74 -28.86 7.07
N GLY A 39 -9.80 -28.04 7.07
CA GLY A 39 -10.56 -27.70 8.27
C GLY A 39 -10.06 -26.45 9.01
N TYR A 40 -9.52 -25.47 8.28
CA TYR A 40 -9.21 -24.14 8.82
C TYR A 40 -10.46 -23.47 9.40
N TRP A 41 -10.27 -22.59 10.40
CA TRP A 41 -11.36 -21.79 10.95
C TRP A 41 -11.87 -20.76 9.92
N SER A 42 -10.93 -20.16 9.18
CA SER A 42 -11.20 -19.37 7.97
C SER A 42 -10.01 -19.39 7.02
N LEU A 43 -10.26 -19.01 5.77
CA LEU A 43 -9.22 -18.63 4.80
C LEU A 43 -9.34 -17.13 4.55
N GLU A 44 -8.28 -16.37 4.83
CA GLU A 44 -8.25 -14.97 4.46
C GLU A 44 -7.89 -14.86 2.98
N CYS A 45 -8.85 -14.41 2.17
CA CYS A 45 -8.74 -14.50 0.70
C CYS A 45 -9.11 -13.19 -0.02
N TRP A 46 -9.45 -12.13 0.73
CA TRP A 46 -10.01 -10.92 0.14
C TRP A 46 -9.77 -9.66 1.00
N GLY A 47 -10.04 -8.49 0.44
CA GLY A 47 -9.75 -7.21 1.09
C GLY A 47 -8.25 -6.90 1.13
N GLY A 48 -7.83 -5.98 2.00
CA GLY A 48 -6.48 -5.42 1.94
C GLY A 48 -6.18 -4.84 0.55
N ALA A 49 -4.99 -5.13 0.00
CA ALA A 49 -4.59 -4.63 -1.31
C ALA A 49 -5.11 -5.47 -2.49
N THR A 50 -5.75 -6.62 -2.23
CA THR A 50 -6.14 -7.55 -3.31
C THR A 50 -7.14 -6.94 -4.28
N PHE A 51 -8.04 -6.08 -3.80
CA PHE A 51 -9.05 -5.44 -4.64
C PHE A 51 -8.43 -4.41 -5.60
N ASP A 52 -7.56 -3.52 -5.12
CA ASP A 52 -6.80 -2.61 -5.99
C ASP A 52 -5.92 -3.40 -6.97
N ALA A 53 -5.24 -4.45 -6.50
CA ALA A 53 -4.37 -5.25 -7.37
C ALA A 53 -5.14 -5.95 -8.50
N CYS A 54 -6.33 -6.50 -8.21
CA CYS A 54 -7.24 -7.06 -9.21
C CYS A 54 -7.55 -6.07 -10.32
N VAL A 55 -8.03 -4.88 -9.97
CA VAL A 55 -8.49 -3.86 -10.92
C VAL A 55 -7.31 -3.20 -11.66
N ARG A 56 -6.23 -2.91 -10.94
CA ARG A 56 -5.10 -2.14 -11.45
C ARG A 56 -4.13 -2.96 -12.28
N PHE A 57 -3.71 -4.13 -11.79
CA PHE A 57 -2.57 -4.87 -12.34
C PHE A 57 -3.00 -6.19 -12.97
N LEU A 58 -3.84 -6.96 -12.28
CA LEU A 58 -4.24 -8.28 -12.74
C LEU A 58 -5.35 -8.22 -13.79
N LYS A 59 -6.05 -7.08 -13.89
CA LYS A 59 -7.19 -6.89 -14.79
C LYS A 59 -8.23 -8.00 -14.64
N GLU A 60 -8.46 -8.40 -13.38
CA GLU A 60 -9.47 -9.36 -12.96
C GLU A 60 -10.54 -8.63 -12.16
N ASP A 61 -11.80 -9.02 -12.32
CA ASP A 61 -12.87 -8.46 -11.48
C ASP A 61 -12.76 -9.05 -10.06
N PRO A 62 -12.52 -8.22 -9.02
CA PRO A 62 -12.39 -8.73 -7.67
C PRO A 62 -13.67 -9.42 -7.22
N TRP A 63 -14.86 -8.93 -7.56
CA TRP A 63 -16.14 -9.50 -7.14
C TRP A 63 -16.36 -10.88 -7.76
N GLU A 64 -15.96 -11.05 -9.02
CA GLU A 64 -15.92 -12.36 -9.67
C GLU A 64 -14.93 -13.31 -8.97
N ARG A 65 -13.75 -12.82 -8.58
CA ARG A 65 -12.80 -13.61 -7.77
C ARG A 65 -13.45 -14.09 -6.48
N LEU A 66 -14.18 -13.24 -5.75
CA LEU A 66 -14.87 -13.65 -4.52
C LEU A 66 -15.90 -14.76 -4.79
N ARG A 67 -16.74 -14.61 -5.81
CA ARG A 67 -17.74 -15.63 -6.18
C ARG A 67 -17.09 -16.97 -6.53
N LYS A 68 -16.03 -16.95 -7.35
CA LYS A 68 -15.28 -18.16 -7.72
C LYS A 68 -14.61 -18.84 -6.53
N LEU A 69 -14.02 -18.06 -5.62
CA LEU A 69 -13.44 -18.58 -4.39
C LEU A 69 -14.51 -19.17 -3.47
N ARG A 70 -15.67 -18.51 -3.34
CA ARG A 70 -16.80 -19.03 -2.55
C ARG A 70 -17.28 -20.38 -3.06
N GLU A 71 -17.43 -20.51 -4.38
CA GLU A 71 -17.81 -21.76 -5.04
C GLU A 71 -16.76 -22.85 -4.83
N ALA A 72 -15.48 -22.52 -4.92
CA ALA A 72 -14.37 -23.47 -4.79
C ALA A 72 -14.02 -23.84 -3.33
N LEU A 73 -14.49 -23.07 -2.35
CA LEU A 73 -14.22 -23.24 -0.92
C LEU A 73 -15.53 -23.34 -0.11
N PRO A 74 -16.48 -24.25 -0.40
CA PRO A 74 -17.83 -24.18 0.17
C PRO A 74 -17.92 -24.43 1.69
N ASN A 75 -16.93 -25.09 2.31
CA ASN A 75 -17.00 -25.50 3.72
C ASN A 75 -16.27 -24.54 4.66
N THR A 76 -15.26 -23.84 4.16
CA THR A 76 -14.40 -22.95 4.96
C THR A 76 -14.95 -21.54 4.99
N ARG A 77 -14.86 -20.85 6.14
CA ARG A 77 -15.26 -19.44 6.21
C ARG A 77 -14.32 -18.59 5.36
N LEU A 78 -14.86 -17.69 4.55
CA LEU A 78 -14.05 -16.70 3.86
C LEU A 78 -13.88 -15.46 4.73
N GLN A 79 -12.64 -15.05 4.95
CA GLN A 79 -12.29 -13.86 5.70
C GLN A 79 -11.71 -12.76 4.81
N MET A 80 -12.06 -11.51 5.12
CA MET A 80 -11.43 -10.34 4.55
C MET A 80 -10.91 -9.36 5.59
N LEU A 81 -9.88 -8.60 5.19
CA LEU A 81 -9.44 -7.40 5.90
C LEU A 81 -10.19 -6.18 5.36
N LEU A 82 -10.90 -5.45 6.23
CA LEU A 82 -11.68 -4.27 5.89
C LEU A 82 -11.27 -3.08 6.76
N ARG A 83 -10.92 -1.94 6.15
CA ARG A 83 -10.73 -0.70 6.92
C ARG A 83 -12.12 -0.09 7.18
N GLY A 84 -12.46 0.19 8.44
CA GLY A 84 -13.84 0.47 8.87
C GLY A 84 -14.59 1.48 7.99
N GLN A 85 -14.17 2.74 7.99
CA GLN A 85 -14.86 3.80 7.24
C GLN A 85 -14.27 4.03 5.84
N ASN A 86 -13.08 3.52 5.56
CA ASN A 86 -12.41 3.70 4.28
C ASN A 86 -12.50 2.49 3.35
N LEU A 87 -13.12 1.41 3.80
CA LEU A 87 -13.25 0.15 3.06
C LEU A 87 -11.91 -0.32 2.48
N LEU A 88 -11.77 -0.26 1.15
CA LEU A 88 -10.58 -0.66 0.40
C LEU A 88 -9.93 0.51 -0.37
N GLY A 89 -10.49 1.72 -0.25
CA GLY A 89 -9.98 2.93 -0.93
C GLY A 89 -8.91 3.66 -0.12
N TYR A 90 -8.87 4.99 -0.18
CA TYR A 90 -7.88 5.82 0.55
C TYR A 90 -8.47 7.00 1.34
N ARG A 91 -9.77 7.27 1.21
CA ARG A 91 -10.51 8.30 1.97
C ARG A 91 -11.59 7.68 2.85
N HIS A 92 -12.25 8.49 3.69
CA HIS A 92 -13.48 8.07 4.35
C HIS A 92 -14.63 8.10 3.34
N TYR A 93 -15.53 7.13 3.45
CA TYR A 93 -16.76 7.03 2.66
C TYR A 93 -17.97 7.31 3.54
N SER A 94 -19.05 7.81 2.95
CA SER A 94 -20.33 7.94 3.62
C SER A 94 -20.88 6.57 4.07
N ASP A 95 -21.75 6.59 5.09
CA ASP A 95 -22.22 5.35 5.70
C ASP A 95 -23.04 4.46 4.76
N ASP A 96 -23.76 5.03 3.78
CA ASP A 96 -24.50 4.27 2.76
C ASP A 96 -23.57 3.48 1.84
N VAL A 97 -22.40 4.02 1.48
CA VAL A 97 -21.37 3.30 0.72
C VAL A 97 -20.80 2.15 1.55
N VAL A 98 -20.50 2.37 2.83
CA VAL A 98 -20.01 1.32 3.74
C VAL A 98 -21.03 0.18 3.86
N ARG A 99 -22.31 0.52 4.10
CA ARG A 99 -23.38 -0.48 4.19
C ARG A 99 -23.56 -1.24 2.88
N ALA A 100 -23.57 -0.56 1.74
CA ALA A 100 -23.69 -1.19 0.43
C ALA A 100 -22.53 -2.15 0.15
N PHE A 101 -21.30 -1.72 0.44
CA PHE A 101 -20.11 -2.56 0.24
C PHE A 101 -20.16 -3.83 1.09
N VAL A 102 -20.41 -3.69 2.39
CA VAL A 102 -20.47 -4.84 3.31
C VAL A 102 -21.61 -5.79 2.91
N ALA A 103 -22.78 -5.26 2.56
CA ALA A 103 -23.90 -6.07 2.09
C ALA A 103 -23.55 -6.87 0.83
N ARG A 104 -22.89 -6.25 -0.16
CA ARG A 104 -22.49 -6.93 -1.40
C ARG A 104 -21.38 -7.95 -1.16
N ALA A 105 -20.40 -7.66 -0.30
CA ALA A 105 -19.38 -8.63 0.07
C ALA A 105 -19.99 -9.86 0.77
N ALA A 106 -20.92 -9.64 1.70
CA ALA A 106 -21.62 -10.72 2.40
C ALA A 106 -22.48 -11.58 1.45
N GLN A 107 -23.22 -10.94 0.54
CA GLN A 107 -24.05 -11.62 -0.48
C GLN A 107 -23.22 -12.48 -1.42
N ASN A 108 -22.00 -12.05 -1.77
CA ASN A 108 -21.08 -12.79 -2.62
C ASN A 108 -20.29 -13.89 -1.90
N GLY A 109 -20.52 -14.08 -0.59
CA GLY A 109 -19.99 -15.23 0.15
C GLY A 109 -18.92 -14.93 1.19
N MET A 110 -18.67 -13.65 1.51
CA MET A 110 -17.81 -13.27 2.64
C MET A 110 -18.46 -13.61 3.97
N ASP A 111 -17.72 -14.23 4.89
CA ASP A 111 -18.25 -14.68 6.18
C ASP A 111 -17.69 -13.89 7.38
N VAL A 112 -16.41 -13.55 7.32
CA VAL A 112 -15.69 -12.88 8.41
C VAL A 112 -15.14 -11.56 7.90
N PHE A 113 -15.55 -10.47 8.55
CA PHE A 113 -15.02 -9.14 8.30
C PHE A 113 -14.08 -8.78 9.45
N ARG A 114 -12.78 -8.75 9.19
CA ARG A 114 -11.80 -8.20 10.12
C ARG A 114 -11.73 -6.69 9.93
N ILE A 115 -12.38 -5.97 10.83
CA ILE A 115 -12.64 -4.53 10.72
C ILE A 115 -11.63 -3.79 11.60
N PHE A 116 -10.79 -2.96 10.97
CA PHE A 116 -9.75 -2.18 11.66
C PHE A 116 -9.79 -0.70 11.28
N ASP A 117 -9.20 0.13 12.12
CA ASP A 117 -8.99 1.56 11.87
C ASP A 117 -7.50 1.88 12.04
N ALA A 118 -6.95 2.71 11.16
CA ALA A 118 -5.51 2.97 11.13
C ALA A 118 -5.01 3.76 12.35
N LEU A 119 -5.90 4.41 13.09
CA LEU A 119 -5.63 5.16 14.32
C LEU A 119 -6.11 4.45 15.58
N ASN A 120 -6.67 3.24 15.45
CA ASN A 120 -7.45 2.60 16.51
C ASN A 120 -8.60 3.48 17.03
N ASP A 121 -9.20 4.32 16.17
CA ASP A 121 -10.39 5.11 16.52
C ASP A 121 -11.66 4.26 16.33
N PRO A 122 -12.30 3.80 17.42
CA PRO A 122 -13.46 2.91 17.33
C PRO A 122 -14.65 3.55 16.62
N ARG A 123 -14.75 4.89 16.60
CA ARG A 123 -15.85 5.61 15.93
C ARG A 123 -15.90 5.27 14.45
N ASN A 124 -14.74 5.10 13.81
CA ASN A 124 -14.62 4.73 12.39
C ASN A 124 -14.98 3.27 12.10
N LEU A 125 -15.14 2.43 13.13
CA LEU A 125 -15.49 1.01 12.98
C LEU A 125 -17.01 0.79 13.01
N LYS A 126 -17.74 1.71 13.64
CA LYS A 126 -19.16 1.58 13.97
C LYS A 126 -20.02 1.12 12.79
N THR A 127 -19.99 1.85 11.67
CA THR A 127 -20.86 1.56 10.52
C THR A 127 -20.55 0.19 9.90
N ALA A 128 -19.28 -0.17 9.78
CA ALA A 128 -18.88 -1.45 9.23
C ALA A 128 -19.29 -2.61 10.15
N ILE A 129 -19.10 -2.48 11.47
CA ILE A 129 -19.53 -3.49 12.45
C ILE A 129 -21.05 -3.67 12.35
N GLU A 130 -21.82 -2.59 12.44
CA GLU A 130 -23.29 -2.62 12.34
C GLU A 130 -23.76 -3.27 11.02
N ALA A 131 -23.14 -2.91 9.89
CA ALA A 131 -23.48 -3.49 8.58
C ALA A 131 -23.16 -4.98 8.51
N THR A 132 -22.03 -5.42 9.06
CA THR A 132 -21.64 -6.84 9.10
C THR A 132 -22.61 -7.65 9.95
N LYS A 133 -22.98 -7.12 11.13
CA LYS A 133 -23.98 -7.75 12.00
C LYS A 133 -25.36 -7.80 11.35
N ALA A 134 -25.78 -6.73 10.69
CA ALA A 134 -27.05 -6.69 9.94
C ALA A 134 -27.09 -7.70 8.78
N ALA A 135 -25.94 -7.98 8.16
CA ALA A 135 -25.80 -9.02 7.13
C ALA A 135 -25.74 -10.46 7.70
N GLY A 136 -25.81 -10.63 9.02
CA GLY A 136 -25.73 -11.94 9.68
C GLY A 136 -24.34 -12.59 9.58
N LYS A 137 -23.28 -11.78 9.41
CA LYS A 137 -21.89 -12.24 9.26
C LYS A 137 -21.07 -11.95 10.52
N HIS A 138 -19.86 -12.51 10.58
CA HIS A 138 -18.97 -12.41 11.74
C HIS A 138 -18.20 -11.08 11.71
N ALA A 139 -18.49 -10.20 12.67
CA ALA A 139 -17.77 -8.93 12.83
C ALA A 139 -16.58 -9.12 13.78
N GLN A 140 -15.36 -9.13 13.23
CA GLN A 140 -14.15 -9.19 14.03
C GLN A 140 -13.56 -7.77 14.22
N GLY A 141 -13.70 -7.22 15.42
CA GLY A 141 -13.11 -5.93 15.78
C GLY A 141 -11.60 -6.04 15.94
N THR A 142 -10.84 -5.06 15.48
CA THR A 142 -9.37 -5.18 15.41
C THR A 142 -8.66 -4.09 16.20
N ILE A 143 -7.66 -4.51 16.98
CA ILE A 143 -6.67 -3.68 17.65
C ILE A 143 -5.40 -3.70 16.81
N CYS A 144 -5.00 -2.58 16.20
CA CYS A 144 -3.69 -2.46 15.58
C CYS A 144 -2.62 -2.29 16.67
N TYR A 145 -1.77 -3.29 16.85
CA TYR A 145 -0.72 -3.26 17.84
C TYR A 145 0.44 -2.38 17.38
N THR A 146 0.97 -1.57 18.29
CA THR A 146 2.16 -0.74 18.06
C THR A 146 2.81 -0.33 19.38
N VAL A 147 4.05 0.14 19.32
CA VAL A 147 4.81 0.57 20.51
C VAL A 147 5.08 2.07 20.44
N SER A 148 4.60 2.81 21.44
CA SER A 148 4.94 4.21 21.64
C SER A 148 4.61 4.64 23.09
N PRO A 149 5.00 5.85 23.53
CA PRO A 149 4.68 6.33 24.87
C PRO A 149 3.18 6.39 25.24
N VAL A 150 2.28 6.35 24.25
CA VAL A 150 0.83 6.41 24.47
C VAL A 150 0.12 5.05 24.32
N HIS A 151 0.79 4.05 23.75
CA HIS A 151 0.22 2.71 23.57
C HIS A 151 0.62 1.80 24.73
N THR A 152 -0.36 1.40 25.54
CA THR A 152 -0.17 0.55 26.71
C THR A 152 -1.10 -0.65 26.66
N VAL A 153 -0.75 -1.73 27.36
CA VAL A 153 -1.63 -2.91 27.50
C VAL A 153 -3.01 -2.50 28.03
N ALA A 154 -3.07 -1.64 29.05
CA ALA A 154 -4.33 -1.13 29.58
C ALA A 154 -5.17 -0.38 28.52
N GLY A 155 -4.53 0.43 27.68
CA GLY A 155 -5.20 1.11 26.57
C GLY A 155 -5.76 0.13 25.53
N PHE A 156 -4.99 -0.90 25.16
CA PHE A 156 -5.47 -1.95 24.25
C PHE A 156 -6.62 -2.77 24.85
N VAL A 157 -6.57 -3.07 26.14
CA VAL A 157 -7.67 -3.74 26.86
C VAL A 157 -8.94 -2.88 26.85
N GLN A 158 -8.81 -1.57 27.06
CA GLN A 158 -9.94 -0.65 27.00
C GLN A 158 -10.58 -0.62 25.62
N LEU A 159 -9.76 -0.56 24.55
CA LEU A 159 -10.26 -0.69 23.18
C LEU A 159 -10.95 -2.04 22.95
N GLY A 160 -10.41 -3.14 23.48
CA GLY A 160 -11.05 -4.45 23.42
C GLY A 160 -12.45 -4.47 24.05
N LYS A 161 -12.64 -3.80 25.20
CA LYS A 161 -13.97 -3.65 25.83
C LYS A 161 -14.92 -2.82 24.98
N GLU A 162 -14.44 -1.76 24.34
CA GLU A 162 -15.24 -0.93 23.44
C GLU A 162 -15.69 -1.72 22.20
N LEU A 163 -14.80 -2.51 21.59
CA LEU A 163 -15.14 -3.40 20.48
C LEU A 163 -16.19 -4.45 20.89
N ALA A 164 -16.05 -5.04 22.08
CA ALA A 164 -17.05 -5.97 22.62
C ALA A 164 -18.42 -5.29 22.82
N ALA A 165 -18.43 -4.07 23.37
CA ALA A 165 -19.65 -3.30 23.56
C ALA A 165 -20.32 -2.88 22.23
N MET A 166 -19.53 -2.75 21.15
CA MET A 166 -20.04 -2.51 19.79
C MET A 166 -20.69 -3.74 19.14
N GLY A 167 -20.62 -4.91 19.79
CA GLY A 167 -21.25 -6.14 19.31
C GLY A 167 -20.38 -6.97 18.37
N CYS A 168 -19.05 -6.80 18.40
CA CYS A 168 -18.12 -7.70 17.71
C CYS A 168 -18.26 -9.15 18.21
N ASP A 169 -18.05 -10.10 17.30
CA ASP A 169 -18.11 -11.54 17.56
C ASP A 169 -16.75 -12.13 17.98
N SER A 170 -15.66 -11.45 17.65
CA SER A 170 -14.30 -11.74 18.13
C SER A 170 -13.43 -10.50 18.06
N ILE A 171 -12.26 -10.54 18.71
CA ILE A 171 -11.27 -9.46 18.69
C ILE A 171 -9.98 -9.95 18.05
N ALA A 172 -9.48 -9.22 17.06
CA ALA A 172 -8.16 -9.44 16.47
C ALA A 172 -7.12 -8.50 17.09
N ILE A 173 -5.97 -9.04 17.48
CA ILE A 173 -4.75 -8.28 17.74
C ILE A 173 -3.93 -8.32 16.44
N LYS A 174 -3.89 -7.20 15.72
CA LYS A 174 -3.19 -7.07 14.44
C LYS A 174 -1.83 -6.40 14.65
N ASP A 175 -0.79 -7.20 14.74
CA ASP A 175 0.60 -6.76 14.72
C ASP A 175 1.14 -6.75 13.28
N MET A 176 0.79 -5.68 12.56
CA MET A 176 1.08 -5.50 11.13
C MET A 176 2.58 -5.37 10.80
N ALA A 177 3.43 -5.08 11.79
CA ALA A 177 4.86 -4.91 11.59
C ALA A 177 5.71 -6.02 12.23
N GLY A 178 5.12 -6.88 13.07
CA GLY A 178 5.86 -7.91 13.80
C GLY A 178 6.63 -7.32 14.99
N LEU A 179 6.01 -6.38 15.71
CA LEU A 179 6.55 -5.65 16.87
C LEU A 179 6.32 -6.35 18.20
N LEU A 180 5.38 -7.28 18.29
CA LEU A 180 5.13 -8.03 19.51
C LEU A 180 6.39 -8.79 19.92
N THR A 181 6.64 -8.79 21.22
CA THR A 181 7.62 -9.66 21.85
C THR A 181 6.88 -10.71 22.67
N PRO A 182 7.44 -11.92 22.86
CA PRO A 182 6.69 -13.03 23.46
C PRO A 182 6.10 -12.72 24.84
N TYR A 183 6.83 -11.98 25.69
CA TYR A 183 6.36 -11.63 27.03
C TYR A 183 5.26 -10.56 27.02
N VAL A 184 5.35 -9.57 26.12
CA VAL A 184 4.26 -8.59 25.94
C VAL A 184 3.02 -9.26 25.35
N THR A 185 3.19 -10.24 24.45
CA THR A 185 2.08 -11.05 23.93
C THR A 185 1.37 -11.79 25.07
N ALA A 186 2.12 -12.43 25.97
CA ALA A 186 1.54 -13.10 27.13
C ALA A 186 0.72 -12.14 28.01
N GLU A 187 1.30 -10.98 28.34
CA GLU A 187 0.65 -9.95 29.16
C GLU A 187 -0.64 -9.44 28.49
N LEU A 188 -0.57 -9.03 27.22
CA LEU A 188 -1.68 -8.45 26.48
C LEU A 188 -2.82 -9.45 26.29
N VAL A 189 -2.51 -10.66 25.82
CA VAL A 189 -3.52 -11.70 25.58
C VAL A 189 -4.21 -12.09 26.88
N LYS A 190 -3.46 -12.28 27.97
CA LYS A 190 -4.04 -12.60 29.28
C LYS A 190 -4.96 -11.48 29.77
N ALA A 191 -4.49 -10.23 29.69
CA ALA A 191 -5.25 -9.08 30.16
C ALA A 191 -6.54 -8.86 29.35
N LEU A 192 -6.51 -9.10 28.03
CA LEU A 192 -7.71 -9.09 27.19
C LEU A 192 -8.65 -10.23 27.56
N LYS A 193 -8.15 -11.47 27.67
CA LYS A 193 -8.97 -12.65 27.98
C LYS A 193 -9.68 -12.53 29.34
N ASP A 194 -9.06 -11.89 30.31
CA ASP A 194 -9.66 -11.61 31.62
C ASP A 194 -10.71 -10.48 31.59
N SER A 195 -10.71 -9.68 30.53
CA SER A 195 -11.50 -8.45 30.44
C SER A 195 -12.71 -8.54 29.51
N VAL A 196 -12.71 -9.49 28.57
CA VAL A 196 -13.78 -9.66 27.58
C VAL A 196 -14.04 -11.15 27.32
N ASP A 197 -15.32 -11.52 27.20
CA ASP A 197 -15.75 -12.92 26.94
C ASP A 197 -15.71 -13.30 25.44
N LEU A 198 -15.03 -12.51 24.61
CA LEU A 198 -14.94 -12.76 23.16
C LEU A 198 -13.70 -13.62 22.82
N PRO A 199 -13.79 -14.45 21.76
CA PRO A 199 -12.62 -15.12 21.22
C PRO A 199 -11.56 -14.12 20.76
N LEU A 200 -10.29 -14.43 21.04
CA LEU A 200 -9.14 -13.65 20.63
C LEU A 200 -8.46 -14.28 19.42
N HIS A 201 -8.07 -13.44 18.47
CA HIS A 201 -7.38 -13.82 17.25
C HIS A 201 -6.06 -13.04 17.14
N LEU A 202 -4.92 -13.72 17.13
CA LEU A 202 -3.62 -13.06 16.93
C LEU A 202 -3.20 -13.12 15.45
N HIS A 203 -2.84 -11.96 14.92
CA HIS A 203 -2.26 -11.76 13.60
C HIS A 203 -0.90 -11.08 13.79
N SER A 204 0.18 -11.73 13.34
CA SER A 204 1.54 -11.19 13.51
C SER A 204 2.42 -11.57 12.34
N HIS A 205 3.08 -10.58 11.76
CA HIS A 205 4.09 -10.82 10.74
C HIS A 205 5.39 -11.36 11.35
N ALA A 206 6.06 -12.25 10.64
CA ALA A 206 7.30 -12.91 11.04
C ALA A 206 8.57 -12.06 10.80
N THR A 207 8.40 -10.77 10.48
CA THR A 207 9.49 -9.87 10.02
C THR A 207 10.65 -9.86 11.01
N SER A 208 10.35 -9.76 12.30
CA SER A 208 11.36 -9.72 13.38
C SER A 208 11.93 -11.08 13.75
N GLY A 209 11.35 -12.18 13.23
CA GLY A 209 11.65 -13.55 13.67
C GLY A 209 11.05 -13.91 15.04
N LEU A 210 10.16 -13.08 15.60
CA LEU A 210 9.58 -13.30 16.94
C LEU A 210 8.15 -13.86 16.93
N ALA A 211 7.49 -13.87 15.77
CA ALA A 211 6.06 -14.18 15.67
C ALA A 211 5.71 -15.60 16.12
N ASP A 212 6.51 -16.62 15.79
CA ASP A 212 6.30 -18.00 16.25
C ASP A 212 6.31 -18.12 17.78
N MET A 213 7.24 -17.42 18.44
CA MET A 213 7.30 -17.37 19.90
C MET A 213 6.12 -16.60 20.49
N CYS A 214 5.65 -15.56 19.80
CA CYS A 214 4.45 -14.82 20.19
C CYS A 214 3.19 -15.69 20.06
N HIS A 215 3.07 -16.49 19.01
CA HIS A 215 1.97 -17.45 18.85
C HIS A 215 1.94 -18.44 20.02
N LEU A 216 3.08 -19.03 20.38
CA LEU A 216 3.14 -19.94 21.52
C LEU A 216 2.71 -19.24 22.83
N LYS A 217 3.20 -18.02 23.06
CA LYS A 217 2.80 -17.25 24.25
C LYS A 217 1.34 -16.82 24.24
N ALA A 218 0.76 -16.54 23.08
CA ALA A 218 -0.66 -16.25 22.94
C ALA A 218 -1.52 -17.48 23.28
N ILE A 219 -1.15 -18.65 22.79
CA ILE A 219 -1.81 -19.93 23.08
C ILE A 219 -1.81 -20.19 24.60
N GLU A 220 -0.63 -20.12 25.23
CA GLU A 220 -0.47 -20.35 26.67
C GLU A 220 -1.29 -19.38 27.55
N ASN A 221 -1.72 -18.24 26.99
CA ASN A 221 -2.48 -17.21 27.71
C ASN A 221 -3.93 -17.07 27.23
N GLY A 222 -4.44 -18.02 26.43
CA GLY A 222 -5.87 -18.15 26.13
C GLY A 222 -6.33 -17.52 24.81
N CYS A 223 -5.42 -17.32 23.85
CA CYS A 223 -5.78 -16.97 22.48
C CYS A 223 -6.49 -18.15 21.78
N ASP A 224 -7.52 -17.87 20.98
CA ASP A 224 -8.40 -18.89 20.40
C ASP A 224 -8.05 -19.23 18.94
N THR A 225 -7.60 -18.23 18.18
CA THR A 225 -7.25 -18.37 16.75
C THR A 225 -5.93 -17.66 16.44
N LEU A 226 -5.13 -18.23 15.54
CA LEU A 226 -3.90 -17.63 15.03
C LEU A 226 -3.96 -17.54 13.50
N ASP A 227 -3.48 -16.43 12.94
CA ASP A 227 -3.20 -16.35 11.51
C ASP A 227 -1.84 -16.99 11.20
N THR A 228 -1.79 -17.86 10.21
CA THR A 228 -0.55 -18.44 9.68
C THR A 228 -0.54 -18.41 8.16
N ALA A 229 0.60 -18.72 7.55
CA ALA A 229 0.67 -18.93 6.10
C ALA A 229 1.24 -20.31 5.80
N ILE A 230 0.76 -20.95 4.74
CA ILE A 230 1.41 -22.12 4.15
C ILE A 230 2.92 -21.88 3.99
N SER A 231 3.75 -22.83 4.42
CA SER A 231 5.20 -22.66 4.62
C SER A 231 5.96 -22.10 3.42
N SER A 232 5.58 -22.47 2.20
CA SER A 232 6.20 -21.96 0.97
C SER A 232 5.91 -20.47 0.69
N MET A 233 4.93 -19.91 1.38
CA MET A 233 4.49 -18.51 1.35
C MET A 233 4.56 -17.86 2.75
N ALA A 234 5.34 -18.43 3.67
CA ALA A 234 5.51 -17.97 5.04
C ALA A 234 6.88 -17.29 5.27
N GLY A 235 7.10 -16.76 6.47
CA GLY A 235 8.36 -16.18 6.92
C GLY A 235 8.62 -14.75 6.44
N GLY A 236 9.64 -14.12 7.01
CA GLY A 236 9.97 -12.72 6.73
C GLY A 236 8.78 -11.80 6.91
N THR A 237 8.49 -10.98 5.91
CA THR A 237 7.33 -10.08 5.94
C THR A 237 5.98 -10.78 5.87
N SER A 238 5.91 -12.11 5.67
CA SER A 238 4.69 -12.90 5.76
C SER A 238 4.41 -13.34 7.21
N HIS A 239 3.68 -14.43 7.40
CA HIS A 239 3.26 -14.98 8.69
C HIS A 239 4.09 -16.22 9.09
N PRO A 240 4.02 -16.65 10.36
CA PRO A 240 4.51 -17.96 10.79
C PRO A 240 4.00 -19.12 9.93
N PRO A 241 4.82 -20.16 9.67
CA PRO A 241 4.41 -21.31 8.87
C PRO A 241 3.31 -22.13 9.54
N THR A 242 2.23 -22.40 8.82
CA THR A 242 1.11 -23.26 9.27
C THR A 242 1.60 -24.64 9.70
N GLU A 243 2.45 -25.27 8.88
CA GLU A 243 3.01 -26.59 9.11
C GLU A 243 3.81 -26.66 10.41
N SER A 244 4.64 -25.65 10.67
CA SER A 244 5.47 -25.58 11.87
C SER A 244 4.63 -25.49 13.14
N LEU A 245 3.57 -24.67 13.12
CA LEU A 245 2.66 -24.54 14.26
C LEU A 245 1.86 -25.84 14.50
N VAL A 246 1.31 -26.44 13.45
CA VAL A 246 0.58 -27.72 13.56
C VAL A 246 1.49 -28.82 14.10
N ALA A 247 2.73 -28.90 13.62
CA ALA A 247 3.71 -29.87 14.13
C ALA A 247 4.07 -29.62 15.61
N ALA A 248 4.23 -28.35 16.01
CA ALA A 248 4.59 -27.96 17.37
C ALA A 248 3.50 -28.28 18.41
N LEU A 249 2.23 -28.18 18.03
CA LEU A 249 1.09 -28.41 18.93
C LEU A 249 0.59 -29.86 18.95
N ARG A 250 1.07 -30.71 18.03
CA ARG A 250 0.63 -32.10 17.90
C ARG A 250 0.87 -32.88 19.20
N GLY A 251 -0.17 -33.53 19.70
CA GLY A 251 -0.13 -34.33 20.93
C GLY A 251 -0.10 -33.51 22.23
N THR A 252 -0.22 -32.18 22.15
CA THR A 252 -0.37 -31.31 23.32
C THR A 252 -1.84 -31.03 23.63
N ASP A 253 -2.14 -30.36 24.74
CA ASP A 253 -3.50 -29.91 25.09
C ASP A 253 -4.07 -28.88 24.09
N TYR A 254 -3.22 -28.30 23.25
CA TYR A 254 -3.54 -27.27 22.25
C TYR A 254 -3.55 -27.80 20.81
N ASP A 255 -3.53 -29.11 20.62
CA ASP A 255 -3.48 -29.76 19.30
C ASP A 255 -4.57 -29.20 18.36
N THR A 256 -4.17 -28.79 17.16
CA THR A 256 -5.05 -28.24 16.13
C THR A 256 -5.87 -29.32 15.43
N GLY A 257 -5.48 -30.59 15.57
CA GLY A 257 -6.10 -31.73 14.90
C GLY A 257 -6.11 -31.65 13.37
N LEU A 258 -5.30 -30.76 12.77
CA LEU A 258 -5.20 -30.63 11.31
C LEU A 258 -4.23 -31.68 10.75
N ASP A 259 -4.50 -32.14 9.54
CA ASP A 259 -3.65 -33.09 8.84
C ASP A 259 -2.42 -32.38 8.25
N LEU A 260 -1.26 -32.62 8.88
CA LEU A 260 0.01 -32.03 8.45
C LEU A 260 0.45 -32.52 7.06
N GLU A 261 0.17 -33.76 6.68
CA GLU A 261 0.57 -34.30 5.37
C GLU A 261 -0.25 -33.63 4.26
N ALA A 262 -1.55 -33.45 4.49
CA ALA A 262 -2.42 -32.70 3.57
C ALA A 262 -1.97 -31.24 3.41
N ILE A 263 -1.57 -30.57 4.51
CA ILE A 263 -1.06 -29.20 4.45
C ILE A 263 0.28 -29.16 3.68
N GLN A 264 1.17 -30.12 3.87
CA GLN A 264 2.44 -30.19 3.13
C GLN A 264 2.23 -30.35 1.61
N GLU A 265 1.20 -31.10 1.19
CA GLU A 265 0.84 -31.20 -0.22
C GLU A 265 0.42 -29.84 -0.80
N VAL A 266 -0.38 -29.08 -0.05
CA VAL A 266 -0.72 -27.69 -0.40
C VAL A 266 0.54 -26.80 -0.43
N GLY A 267 1.46 -26.98 0.52
CA GLY A 267 2.75 -26.31 0.56
C GLY A 267 3.56 -26.49 -0.72
N MET A 268 3.60 -27.71 -1.25
CA MET A 268 4.31 -28.01 -2.50
C MET A 268 3.64 -27.41 -3.74
N TYR A 269 2.32 -27.26 -3.75
CA TYR A 269 1.62 -26.53 -4.80
C TYR A 269 2.08 -25.06 -4.83
N PHE A 270 1.97 -24.36 -3.69
CA PHE A 270 2.35 -22.96 -3.60
C PHE A 270 3.85 -22.72 -3.81
N TYR A 271 4.71 -23.69 -3.48
CA TYR A 271 6.13 -23.63 -3.81
C TYR A 271 6.39 -23.53 -5.32
N GLN A 272 5.59 -24.22 -6.14
CA GLN A 272 5.71 -24.09 -7.60
C GLN A 272 5.06 -22.80 -8.11
N ILE A 273 3.90 -22.42 -7.56
CA ILE A 273 3.23 -21.16 -7.93
C ILE A 273 4.12 -19.96 -7.65
N ARG A 274 4.77 -19.90 -6.49
CA ARG A 274 5.65 -18.79 -6.10
C ARG A 274 6.73 -18.49 -7.15
N LYS A 275 7.31 -19.52 -7.78
CA LYS A 275 8.31 -19.36 -8.84
C LYS A 275 7.79 -18.60 -10.06
N LYS A 276 6.51 -18.76 -10.40
CA LYS A 276 5.84 -18.04 -11.50
C LYS A 276 5.87 -16.52 -11.29
N TYR A 277 5.97 -16.07 -10.05
CA TYR A 277 5.93 -14.66 -9.63
C TYR A 277 7.29 -14.10 -9.23
N HIS A 278 8.40 -14.74 -9.65
CA HIS A 278 9.77 -14.39 -9.24
C HIS A 278 10.11 -12.90 -9.39
N GLN A 279 9.60 -12.22 -10.43
CA GLN A 279 9.84 -10.80 -10.68
C GLN A 279 9.27 -9.87 -9.60
N PHE A 280 8.35 -10.37 -8.77
CA PHE A 280 7.70 -9.61 -7.71
C PHE A 280 8.16 -10.00 -6.30
N GLU A 281 9.14 -10.90 -6.19
CA GLU A 281 9.77 -11.23 -4.91
C GLU A 281 10.39 -9.98 -4.30
N SER A 282 10.11 -9.77 -3.02
CA SER A 282 10.72 -8.67 -2.27
C SER A 282 12.14 -9.06 -1.83
N ASP A 283 13.10 -8.16 -2.03
CA ASP A 283 14.45 -8.27 -1.46
C ASP A 283 14.44 -8.27 0.09
N PHE A 284 13.31 -7.90 0.70
CA PHE A 284 13.11 -7.81 2.15
C PHE A 284 12.32 -9.00 2.73
N THR A 285 12.28 -10.16 2.05
CA THR A 285 11.59 -11.38 2.51
C THR A 285 12.32 -12.15 3.62
N GLY A 286 13.51 -11.70 4.05
CA GLY A 286 14.24 -12.29 5.17
C GLY A 286 13.78 -11.77 6.54
N VAL A 287 14.41 -12.28 7.60
CA VAL A 287 14.27 -11.72 8.95
C VAL A 287 14.98 -10.38 9.02
N ASP A 288 14.28 -9.34 9.47
CA ASP A 288 14.81 -8.01 9.71
C ASP A 288 14.44 -7.52 11.12
N THR A 289 15.39 -7.59 12.03
CA THR A 289 15.21 -7.15 13.42
C THR A 289 15.19 -5.64 13.59
N ARG A 290 15.59 -4.85 12.57
CA ARG A 290 15.57 -3.38 12.63
C ARG A 290 14.14 -2.85 12.77
N VAL A 291 13.13 -3.64 12.39
CA VAL A 291 11.71 -3.31 12.59
C VAL A 291 11.38 -3.04 14.06
N GLN A 292 12.08 -3.67 15.01
CA GLN A 292 11.90 -3.42 16.45
C GLN A 292 12.36 -2.02 16.88
N VAL A 293 13.20 -1.37 16.06
CA VAL A 293 13.73 -0.02 16.31
C VAL A 293 12.96 1.01 15.50
N ASN A 294 12.87 0.82 14.18
CA ASN A 294 12.26 1.81 13.27
C ASN A 294 10.72 1.70 13.20
N GLN A 295 10.16 0.54 13.58
CA GLN A 295 8.73 0.21 13.53
C GLN A 295 8.09 0.29 12.13
N VAL A 296 8.89 0.29 11.07
CA VAL A 296 8.46 0.40 9.68
C VAL A 296 8.09 -0.99 9.16
N PRO A 297 6.83 -1.24 8.74
CA PRO A 297 6.45 -2.51 8.14
C PRO A 297 7.28 -2.81 6.88
N GLY A 298 7.60 -4.08 6.60
CA GLY A 298 8.51 -4.45 5.51
C GLY A 298 8.08 -3.95 4.13
N GLY A 299 6.80 -4.03 3.78
CA GLY A 299 6.28 -3.49 2.51
C GLY A 299 6.40 -1.97 2.38
N MET A 300 6.54 -1.24 3.49
CA MET A 300 6.82 0.20 3.46
C MET A 300 8.30 0.47 3.20
N ILE A 301 9.22 -0.36 3.70
CA ILE A 301 10.67 -0.21 3.45
C ILE A 301 10.97 -0.31 1.95
N SER A 302 10.41 -1.30 1.25
CA SER A 302 10.58 -1.45 -0.19
C SER A 302 10.02 -0.26 -0.98
N ASN A 303 8.85 0.24 -0.58
CA ASN A 303 8.25 1.44 -1.18
C ASN A 303 9.13 2.68 -0.99
N LEU A 304 9.65 2.91 0.22
CA LEU A 304 10.56 4.03 0.50
C LEU A 304 11.87 3.90 -0.30
N ALA A 305 12.38 2.69 -0.47
CA ALA A 305 13.59 2.44 -1.26
C ALA A 305 13.37 2.80 -2.73
N ASN A 306 12.24 2.40 -3.30
CA ASN A 306 11.88 2.76 -4.67
C ASN A 306 11.70 4.27 -4.84
N GLN A 307 10.98 4.93 -3.91
CA GLN A 307 10.80 6.39 -3.90
C GLN A 307 12.13 7.14 -3.89
N LEU A 308 13.09 6.72 -3.05
CA LEU A 308 14.41 7.34 -2.99
C LEU A 308 15.24 7.03 -4.24
N LYS A 309 15.12 5.82 -4.80
CA LYS A 309 15.82 5.41 -6.02
C LYS A 309 15.37 6.21 -7.25
N GLU A 310 14.07 6.45 -7.40
CA GLU A 310 13.50 7.32 -8.44
C GLU A 310 14.07 8.74 -8.39
N GLN A 311 14.49 9.19 -7.21
CA GLN A 311 15.09 10.50 -6.99
C GLN A 311 16.61 10.47 -6.86
N ASN A 312 17.25 9.36 -7.23
CA ASN A 312 18.71 9.16 -7.15
C ASN A 312 19.28 9.49 -5.76
N SER A 313 18.52 9.20 -4.70
CA SER A 313 18.82 9.55 -3.31
C SER A 313 18.76 8.34 -2.35
N LEU A 314 18.99 7.13 -2.88
CA LEU A 314 18.87 5.87 -2.12
C LEU A 314 19.84 5.83 -0.92
N GLU A 315 20.99 6.49 -1.01
CA GLU A 315 21.96 6.66 0.07
C GLU A 315 21.39 7.37 1.31
N ARG A 316 20.29 8.11 1.16
CA ARG A 316 19.61 8.82 2.26
C ARG A 316 18.61 7.95 3.03
N MET A 317 18.49 6.67 2.69
CA MET A 317 17.58 5.73 3.36
C MET A 317 17.71 5.73 4.89
N ASN A 318 18.94 5.71 5.42
CA ASN A 318 19.14 5.70 6.87
C ASN A 318 18.59 6.97 7.53
N ALA A 319 18.76 8.14 6.91
CA ALA A 319 18.21 9.39 7.40
C ALA A 319 16.67 9.36 7.42
N VAL A 320 16.04 8.74 6.41
CA VAL A 320 14.58 8.55 6.37
C VAL A 320 14.12 7.65 7.52
N LEU A 321 14.80 6.53 7.76
CA LEU A 321 14.47 5.62 8.86
C LEU A 321 14.62 6.28 10.25
N GLU A 322 15.54 7.22 10.40
CA GLU A 322 15.70 8.02 11.63
C GLU A 322 14.65 9.13 11.77
N GLU A 323 14.15 9.66 10.65
CA GLU A 323 13.14 10.73 10.63
C GLU A 323 11.72 10.21 10.87
N ILE A 324 11.41 8.98 10.44
CA ILE A 324 10.08 8.35 10.60
C ILE A 324 9.57 8.39 12.06
N PRO A 325 10.34 7.95 13.09
CA PRO A 325 9.91 8.04 14.48
C PRO A 325 9.59 9.47 14.94
N ARG A 326 10.29 10.48 14.39
CA ARG A 326 10.09 11.89 14.74
C ARG A 326 8.81 12.44 14.11
N VAL A 327 8.57 12.14 12.83
CA VAL A 327 7.31 12.50 12.16
C VAL A 327 6.14 11.81 12.83
N ARG A 328 6.30 10.53 13.17
CA ARG A 328 5.28 9.77 13.90
C ARG A 328 4.95 10.40 15.25
N MET A 329 5.96 10.85 16.00
CA MET A 329 5.76 11.57 17.26
C MET A 329 4.99 12.88 17.05
N ASP A 330 5.40 13.70 16.07
CA ASP A 330 4.75 14.98 15.79
C ASP A 330 3.28 14.84 15.35
N LEU A 331 2.92 13.70 14.76
CA LEU A 331 1.55 13.35 14.40
C LEU A 331 0.78 12.63 15.53
N GLY A 332 1.27 12.60 16.77
CA GLY A 332 0.54 11.97 17.89
C GLY A 332 0.59 10.44 17.90
N TYR A 333 1.69 9.87 17.40
CA TYR A 333 2.02 8.45 17.41
C TYR A 333 1.03 7.50 16.72
N PRO A 334 0.52 7.78 15.50
CA PRO A 334 -0.35 6.82 14.81
C PRO A 334 0.33 5.44 14.67
N PRO A 335 -0.41 4.32 14.79
CA PRO A 335 0.07 3.04 14.29
C PRO A 335 0.51 3.18 12.82
N LEU A 336 1.58 2.50 12.41
CA LEU A 336 2.05 2.55 11.03
C LEU A 336 1.39 1.42 10.21
N VAL A 337 0.16 1.68 9.77
CA VAL A 337 -0.65 0.79 8.93
C VAL A 337 -1.32 1.62 7.84
N THR A 338 -1.72 1.04 6.71
CA THR A 338 -2.29 1.85 5.62
C THR A 338 -3.58 2.58 6.06
N PRO A 339 -3.71 3.90 5.86
CA PRO A 339 -2.81 4.79 5.10
C PRO A 339 -1.74 5.54 5.92
N THR A 340 -1.80 5.51 7.25
CA THR A 340 -0.91 6.29 8.13
C THR A 340 0.58 5.96 7.96
N SER A 341 0.91 4.71 7.63
CA SER A 341 2.28 4.32 7.27
C SER A 341 2.82 5.13 6.09
N GLN A 342 2.02 5.30 5.04
CA GLN A 342 2.39 6.09 3.86
C GLN A 342 2.46 7.59 4.18
N ILE A 343 1.50 8.11 4.96
CA ILE A 343 1.49 9.52 5.41
C ILE A 343 2.78 9.86 6.16
N VAL A 344 3.14 9.06 7.17
CA VAL A 344 4.36 9.26 7.96
C VAL A 344 5.61 9.05 7.10
N GLY A 345 5.62 8.00 6.28
CA GLY A 345 6.75 7.63 5.42
C GLY A 345 7.11 8.69 4.41
N THR A 346 6.14 9.10 3.58
CA THR A 346 6.38 10.11 2.55
C THR A 346 6.76 11.44 3.17
N GLN A 347 6.11 11.85 4.27
CA GLN A 347 6.50 13.09 4.95
C GLN A 347 7.94 13.03 5.51
N ALA A 348 8.39 11.86 6.00
CA ALA A 348 9.78 11.68 6.41
C ALA A 348 10.76 11.76 5.22
N VAL A 349 10.41 11.17 4.08
CA VAL A 349 11.18 11.31 2.83
C VAL A 349 11.29 12.77 2.42
N LEU A 350 10.19 13.52 2.40
CA LEU A 350 10.19 14.96 2.08
C LEU A 350 11.07 15.77 3.04
N ASN A 351 10.96 15.52 4.35
CA ASN A 351 11.77 16.20 5.36
C ASN A 351 13.27 15.97 5.13
N VAL A 352 13.66 14.75 4.75
CA VAL A 352 15.05 14.42 4.46
C VAL A 352 15.51 15.07 3.16
N LEU A 353 14.77 14.90 2.07
CA LEU A 353 15.16 15.40 0.75
C LEU A 353 15.27 16.92 0.68
N THR A 354 14.44 17.64 1.43
CA THR A 354 14.46 19.10 1.51
C THR A 354 15.46 19.64 2.55
N ASP A 355 16.11 18.75 3.33
CA ASP A 355 16.96 19.08 4.47
C ASP A 355 16.27 19.97 5.53
N LYS A 356 14.93 20.03 5.52
CA LYS A 356 14.11 20.84 6.42
C LYS A 356 12.81 20.12 6.76
N ARG A 357 12.53 19.96 8.05
CA ARG A 357 11.28 19.35 8.51
C ARG A 357 10.09 20.23 8.14
N TYR A 358 9.09 19.64 7.49
CA TYR A 358 7.81 20.27 7.15
C TYR A 358 7.95 21.53 6.29
N GLN A 359 9.01 21.65 5.47
CA GLN A 359 9.07 22.69 4.45
C GLN A 359 7.94 22.52 3.43
N THR A 360 7.73 21.28 3.00
CA THR A 360 6.57 20.85 2.22
C THR A 360 5.76 19.88 3.07
N ILE A 361 4.46 20.16 3.22
CA ILE A 361 3.51 19.35 3.98
C ILE A 361 2.52 18.77 2.98
N THR A 362 2.32 17.46 3.00
CA THR A 362 1.36 16.82 2.08
C THR A 362 -0.08 17.09 2.49
N ASN A 363 -0.99 17.01 1.53
CA ASN A 363 -2.43 17.18 1.77
C ASN A 363 -2.94 16.16 2.79
N GLU A 364 -2.46 14.92 2.76
CA GLU A 364 -2.85 13.88 3.70
C GLU A 364 -2.38 14.18 5.12
N VAL A 365 -1.19 14.78 5.30
CA VAL A 365 -0.73 15.26 6.62
C VAL A 365 -1.63 16.41 7.08
N LYS A 366 -1.99 17.35 6.20
CA LYS A 366 -2.93 18.43 6.52
C LYS A 366 -4.30 17.89 6.95
N LEU A 367 -4.90 16.98 6.16
CA LEU A 367 -6.17 16.33 6.46
C LEU A 367 -6.11 15.51 7.77
N TYR A 368 -4.98 14.84 8.05
CA TYR A 368 -4.72 14.18 9.33
C TYR A 368 -4.76 15.16 10.49
N LEU A 369 -4.04 16.27 10.37
CA LEU A 369 -3.96 17.31 11.40
C LEU A 369 -5.30 18.03 11.62
N GLN A 370 -6.19 18.01 10.63
CA GLN A 370 -7.57 18.48 10.75
C GLN A 370 -8.51 17.50 11.49
N GLY A 371 -8.08 16.25 11.72
CA GLY A 371 -8.90 15.20 12.30
C GLY A 371 -9.70 14.39 11.27
N ARG A 372 -9.49 14.60 9.96
CA ARG A 372 -10.29 13.96 8.88
C ARG A 372 -10.01 12.47 8.66
N TYR A 373 -8.99 11.91 9.32
CA TYR A 373 -8.75 10.47 9.41
C TYR A 373 -9.28 9.84 10.71
N GLY A 374 -9.76 10.65 11.65
CA GLY A 374 -10.14 10.23 13.00
C GLY A 374 -9.24 10.85 14.08
N ARG A 375 -9.43 10.41 15.32
CA ARG A 375 -8.70 10.95 16.48
C ARG A 375 -7.31 10.33 16.57
N ALA A 376 -6.29 11.17 16.60
CA ALA A 376 -4.91 10.73 16.86
C ALA A 376 -4.80 10.06 18.25
N PRO A 377 -3.96 9.02 18.41
CA PRO A 377 -3.80 8.33 19.70
C PRO A 377 -3.20 9.20 20.82
N GLY A 378 -2.35 10.16 20.45
CA GLY A 378 -1.64 11.04 21.37
C GLY A 378 -1.69 12.51 20.97
N ALA A 379 -0.95 13.33 21.72
CA ALA A 379 -0.85 14.77 21.44
C ALA A 379 -0.14 15.03 20.12
N ILE A 380 -0.78 15.82 19.26
CA ILE A 380 -0.20 16.32 18.01
C ILE A 380 0.70 17.53 18.32
N ASN A 381 1.78 17.71 17.55
CA ASN A 381 2.63 18.89 17.65
C ASN A 381 1.84 20.15 17.25
N PRO A 382 1.59 21.10 18.17
CA PRO A 382 0.74 22.27 17.89
C PRO A 382 1.36 23.23 16.88
N THR A 383 2.69 23.33 16.85
CA THR A 383 3.40 24.17 15.86
C THR A 383 3.21 23.61 14.45
N LEU A 384 3.35 22.29 14.30
CA LEU A 384 3.09 21.61 13.03
C LEU A 384 1.63 21.75 12.62
N GLN A 385 0.69 21.51 13.55
CA GLN A 385 -0.73 21.64 13.28
C GLN A 385 -1.07 23.04 12.76
N GLN A 386 -0.61 24.08 13.47
CA GLN A 386 -0.80 25.48 13.06
C GLN A 386 -0.16 25.80 11.71
N GLN A 387 1.04 25.26 11.43
CA GLN A 387 1.74 25.44 10.16
C GLN A 387 0.98 24.79 8.99
N ALA A 388 0.41 23.61 9.20
CA ALA A 388 -0.26 22.84 8.15
C ALA A 388 -1.66 23.36 7.84
N ILE A 389 -2.45 23.70 8.86
CA ILE A 389 -3.88 24.03 8.70
C ILE A 389 -4.15 25.54 8.72
N GLY A 390 -3.23 26.36 9.22
CA GLY A 390 -3.45 27.79 9.39
C GLY A 390 -4.68 28.08 10.25
N ASN A 391 -5.71 28.67 9.63
CA ASN A 391 -6.97 29.02 10.28
C ASN A 391 -8.14 28.10 9.87
N GLU A 392 -7.85 26.99 9.18
CA GLU A 392 -8.87 26.02 8.79
C GLU A 392 -9.44 25.27 10.00
N ASP A 393 -10.71 24.87 9.90
CA ASP A 393 -11.44 24.24 11.01
C ASP A 393 -10.89 22.85 11.36
N LEU A 394 -10.75 22.62 12.67
CA LEU A 394 -10.50 21.30 13.24
C LEU A 394 -11.82 20.57 13.48
N ILE A 395 -11.86 19.28 13.18
CA ILE A 395 -13.01 18.43 13.49
C ILE A 395 -12.69 17.52 14.68
N ASP A 396 -13.64 17.41 15.61
CA ASP A 396 -13.57 16.50 16.76
C ASP A 396 -14.55 15.33 16.64
N CYS A 397 -15.53 15.42 15.74
CA CYS A 397 -16.51 14.39 15.42
C CYS A 397 -15.90 13.22 14.63
N ARG A 398 -16.72 12.22 14.29
CA ARG A 398 -16.31 11.18 13.35
C ARG A 398 -16.30 11.78 11.94
N PRO A 399 -15.22 11.67 11.14
CA PRO A 399 -15.13 12.37 9.85
C PRO A 399 -16.27 12.03 8.88
N ALA A 400 -16.78 10.79 8.92
CA ALA A 400 -17.88 10.36 8.08
C ALA A 400 -19.24 11.01 8.41
N ASP A 401 -19.40 11.59 9.61
CA ASP A 401 -20.63 12.30 9.98
C ASP A 401 -20.80 13.62 9.21
N LEU A 402 -19.71 14.12 8.60
CA LEU A 402 -19.71 15.29 7.74
C LEU A 402 -19.97 14.95 6.27
N LEU A 403 -20.02 13.67 5.92
CA LEU A 403 -20.24 13.23 4.54
C LEU A 403 -21.72 13.05 4.27
N THR A 404 -22.20 13.67 3.19
CA THR A 404 -23.52 13.39 2.64
C THR A 404 -23.55 12.00 2.00
N PRO A 405 -24.69 11.29 1.96
CA PRO A 405 -24.81 10.03 1.23
C PRO A 405 -24.30 10.13 -0.22
N GLU A 406 -23.54 9.13 -0.66
CA GLU A 406 -22.79 9.20 -1.91
C GLU A 406 -23.29 8.21 -2.98
N MET A 407 -24.01 7.13 -2.61
CA MET A 407 -24.32 6.04 -3.54
C MET A 407 -25.12 6.49 -4.77
N GLU A 408 -26.12 7.37 -4.60
CA GLU A 408 -26.90 7.88 -5.74
C GLU A 408 -26.04 8.69 -6.71
N ARG A 409 -25.18 9.57 -6.18
CA ARG A 409 -24.22 10.33 -6.99
C ARG A 409 -23.26 9.40 -7.71
N LEU A 410 -22.69 8.42 -7.01
CA LEU A 410 -21.75 7.45 -7.58
C LEU A 410 -22.36 6.67 -8.74
N ARG A 411 -23.63 6.24 -8.63
CA ARG A 411 -24.37 5.57 -9.71
C ARG A 411 -24.59 6.51 -10.91
N HIS A 412 -24.92 7.77 -10.65
CA HIS A 412 -25.10 8.76 -11.71
C HIS A 412 -23.78 9.04 -12.46
N ASP A 413 -22.69 9.29 -11.72
CA ASP A 413 -21.39 9.68 -12.27
C ASP A 413 -20.76 8.58 -13.14
N ILE A 414 -20.92 7.30 -12.75
CA ILE A 414 -20.44 6.17 -13.54
C ILE A 414 -21.37 5.84 -14.71
N GLY A 415 -22.67 6.14 -14.57
CA GLY A 415 -23.67 5.99 -15.63
C GLY A 415 -23.79 4.55 -16.14
N GLU A 416 -24.02 4.42 -17.45
CA GLU A 416 -24.24 3.12 -18.13
C GLU A 416 -23.03 2.18 -18.12
N LEU A 417 -21.85 2.68 -17.72
CA LEU A 417 -20.65 1.87 -17.59
C LEU A 417 -20.74 0.88 -16.41
N ALA A 418 -21.47 1.24 -15.36
CA ALA A 418 -21.78 0.32 -14.27
C ALA A 418 -23.02 -0.50 -14.62
N ILE A 419 -22.84 -1.81 -14.81
CA ILE A 419 -23.95 -2.74 -15.09
C ILE A 419 -24.48 -3.38 -13.80
N SER A 420 -23.87 -3.06 -12.65
CA SER A 420 -24.22 -3.58 -11.33
C SER A 420 -23.85 -2.59 -10.21
N GLU A 421 -24.41 -2.80 -9.01
CA GLU A 421 -24.00 -2.02 -7.83
C GLU A 421 -22.54 -2.28 -7.43
N GLU A 422 -22.00 -3.47 -7.73
CA GLU A 422 -20.59 -3.83 -7.53
C GLU A 422 -19.65 -2.96 -8.37
N ASP A 423 -20.06 -2.59 -9.58
CA ASP A 423 -19.30 -1.69 -10.45
C ASP A 423 -19.29 -0.26 -9.89
N ALA A 424 -20.45 0.22 -9.42
CA ALA A 424 -20.54 1.51 -8.75
C ALA A 424 -19.65 1.57 -7.49
N LEU A 425 -19.57 0.46 -6.74
CA LEU A 425 -18.67 0.33 -5.59
C LEU A 425 -17.20 0.26 -6.00
N THR A 426 -16.87 -0.46 -7.08
CA THR A 426 -15.50 -0.47 -7.65
C THR A 426 -15.06 0.93 -8.05
N TYR A 427 -15.95 1.68 -8.72
CA TYR A 427 -15.75 3.08 -9.06
C TYR A 427 -15.60 3.96 -7.80
N ALA A 428 -16.44 3.75 -6.78
CA ALA A 428 -16.33 4.49 -5.52
C ALA A 428 -14.96 4.32 -4.85
N MET A 429 -14.43 3.09 -4.84
CA MET A 429 -13.14 2.80 -4.23
C MET A 429 -11.99 3.40 -5.03
N PHE A 430 -12.05 3.32 -6.36
CA PHE A 430 -11.01 3.78 -7.27
C PHE A 430 -11.64 4.50 -8.47
N PRO A 431 -11.93 5.81 -8.41
CA PRO A 431 -12.71 6.48 -9.45
C PRO A 431 -12.07 6.40 -10.84
N GLU A 432 -10.79 6.76 -10.97
CA GLU A 432 -10.11 6.76 -12.27
C GLU A 432 -9.77 5.32 -12.72
N ILE A 433 -9.14 4.53 -11.86
CA ILE A 433 -8.71 3.16 -12.19
C ILE A 433 -9.90 2.22 -12.39
N GLY A 434 -10.94 2.35 -11.56
CA GLY A 434 -12.17 1.60 -11.64
C GLY A 434 -12.96 1.93 -12.89
N ARG A 435 -13.10 3.23 -13.26
CA ARG A 435 -13.69 3.62 -14.54
C ARG A 435 -12.93 3.00 -15.72
N ALA A 436 -11.61 3.19 -15.77
CA ALA A 436 -10.80 2.63 -16.85
C ALA A 436 -10.91 1.09 -16.93
N PHE A 437 -10.92 0.40 -15.78
CA PHE A 437 -11.13 -1.04 -15.73
C PHE A 437 -12.48 -1.46 -16.33
N LEU A 438 -13.56 -0.77 -15.96
CA LEU A 438 -14.90 -1.07 -16.48
C LEU A 438 -15.00 -0.80 -17.98
N GLU A 439 -14.36 0.27 -18.49
CA GLU A 439 -14.26 0.58 -19.93
C GLU A 439 -13.55 -0.53 -20.68
N HIS A 440 -12.39 -0.97 -20.19
CA HIS A 440 -11.63 -2.07 -20.77
C HIS A 440 -12.38 -3.40 -20.70
N ARG A 441 -13.13 -3.65 -19.60
CA ARG A 441 -13.99 -4.83 -19.44
C ARG A 441 -15.08 -4.84 -20.50
N ALA A 442 -15.79 -3.72 -20.70
CA ALA A 442 -16.84 -3.59 -21.70
C ALA A 442 -16.29 -3.74 -23.14
N ALA A 443 -15.07 -3.26 -23.40
CA ALA A 443 -14.40 -3.40 -24.69
C ALA A 443 -13.75 -4.79 -24.92
N GLY A 444 -13.68 -5.66 -23.91
CA GLY A 444 -13.00 -6.95 -24.00
C GLY A 444 -11.47 -6.85 -24.15
N THR A 445 -10.86 -5.80 -23.60
CA THR A 445 -9.43 -5.46 -23.75
C THR A 445 -8.62 -5.59 -22.45
N LEU A 446 -9.18 -6.26 -21.44
CA LEU A 446 -8.48 -6.52 -20.18
C LEU A 446 -7.33 -7.51 -20.41
N HIS A 447 -6.11 -7.04 -20.14
CA HIS A 447 -4.90 -7.86 -20.19
C HIS A 447 -4.10 -7.71 -18.90
N PRO A 448 -3.85 -8.81 -18.16
CA PRO A 448 -3.06 -8.75 -16.94
C PRO A 448 -1.63 -8.30 -17.22
N GLU A 449 -0.99 -7.69 -16.22
CA GLU A 449 0.47 -7.45 -16.23
C GLU A 449 1.21 -8.76 -16.56
N PRO A 450 2.08 -8.78 -17.60
CA PRO A 450 2.74 -10.00 -18.04
C PRO A 450 3.70 -10.54 -16.97
N LEU A 451 3.82 -11.87 -16.94
CA LEU A 451 4.77 -12.57 -16.08
C LEU A 451 5.99 -12.95 -16.91
N GLU A 452 7.16 -12.59 -16.42
CA GLU A 452 8.44 -12.92 -17.01
C GLU A 452 8.68 -14.42 -16.95
N PRO A 453 9.31 -14.99 -18.00
CA PRO A 453 9.74 -16.38 -17.95
C PRO A 453 10.70 -16.59 -16.79
N LEU A 454 10.74 -17.82 -16.25
CA LEU A 454 11.71 -18.16 -15.22
C LEU A 454 13.13 -17.85 -15.71
N PRO A 455 14.00 -17.27 -14.86
CA PRO A 455 15.39 -17.03 -15.23
C PRO A 455 16.05 -18.37 -15.59
N SER A 456 16.28 -18.61 -16.89
CA SER A 456 17.08 -19.75 -17.32
C SER A 456 18.52 -19.46 -16.88
N GLY A 457 19.01 -20.18 -15.87
CA GLY A 457 20.35 -19.98 -15.35
C GLY A 457 21.42 -19.92 -16.46
N ALA A 458 22.26 -18.89 -16.41
CA ALA A 458 23.53 -18.77 -17.13
C ALA A 458 23.51 -19.06 -18.64
N GLY A 459 22.54 -18.50 -19.38
CA GLY A 459 22.77 -18.21 -20.80
C GLY A 459 23.79 -17.05 -20.95
N PRO A 460 24.67 -17.05 -21.97
CA PRO A 460 25.52 -15.88 -22.22
C PRO A 460 24.62 -14.64 -22.36
N ARG A 461 24.96 -13.55 -21.67
CA ARG A 461 24.32 -12.24 -21.89
C ARG A 461 24.62 -11.81 -23.32
N THR A 462 23.76 -12.17 -24.26
CA THR A 462 23.87 -11.73 -25.64
C THR A 462 23.20 -10.38 -25.77
N ALA A 463 23.98 -9.35 -26.08
CA ALA A 463 23.43 -8.11 -26.58
C ALA A 463 23.08 -8.32 -28.07
N PRO A 464 21.89 -7.89 -28.54
CA PRO A 464 21.57 -7.93 -29.96
C PRO A 464 22.56 -7.03 -30.71
N THR A 465 23.27 -7.59 -31.69
CA THR A 465 24.23 -6.86 -32.55
C THR A 465 23.58 -6.42 -33.86
N GLU A 466 22.29 -6.66 -34.07
CA GLU A 466 21.56 -6.28 -35.29
C GLU A 466 20.08 -6.07 -34.92
N PHE A 467 19.54 -4.88 -35.18
CA PHE A 467 18.18 -4.50 -34.79
C PHE A 467 17.70 -3.30 -35.61
N ASN A 468 16.38 -3.12 -35.68
CA ASN A 468 15.77 -1.95 -36.34
C ASN A 468 15.47 -0.87 -35.30
N ILE A 469 15.81 0.38 -35.60
CA ILE A 469 15.39 1.54 -34.81
C ILE A 469 14.41 2.38 -35.63
N ALA A 470 13.33 2.85 -35.00
CA ALA A 470 12.39 3.77 -35.62
C ALA A 470 12.57 5.16 -35.01
N VAL A 471 12.97 6.14 -35.83
CA VAL A 471 13.22 7.52 -35.40
C VAL A 471 12.41 8.45 -36.30
N HIS A 472 11.52 9.26 -35.70
CA HIS A 472 10.64 10.20 -36.41
C HIS A 472 9.79 9.57 -37.55
N GLY A 473 9.45 8.28 -37.44
CA GLY A 473 8.61 7.58 -38.42
C GLY A 473 9.39 6.87 -39.53
N GLU A 474 10.71 7.00 -39.58
CA GLU A 474 11.58 6.22 -40.47
C GLU A 474 12.26 5.08 -39.70
N THR A 475 12.42 3.92 -40.35
CA THR A 475 13.03 2.73 -39.75
C THR A 475 14.41 2.50 -40.35
N TYR A 476 15.43 2.46 -39.50
CA TYR A 476 16.82 2.20 -39.88
C TYR A 476 17.25 0.82 -39.40
N HIS A 477 17.87 0.05 -40.28
CA HIS A 477 18.45 -1.25 -39.95
C HIS A 477 19.89 -1.07 -39.43
N VAL A 478 20.11 -1.34 -38.15
CA VAL A 478 21.39 -1.08 -37.46
C VAL A 478 22.08 -2.40 -37.14
N LYS A 479 23.30 -2.58 -37.63
CA LYS A 479 24.17 -3.71 -37.31
C LYS A 479 25.47 -3.24 -36.65
N VAL A 480 25.78 -3.75 -35.47
CA VAL A 480 27.06 -3.54 -34.78
C VAL A 480 28.13 -4.40 -35.45
N THR A 481 29.08 -3.77 -36.13
CA THR A 481 30.15 -4.45 -36.89
C THR A 481 31.45 -4.57 -36.10
N GLY A 482 31.63 -3.80 -35.02
CA GLY A 482 32.77 -3.90 -34.12
C GLY A 482 32.69 -2.93 -32.93
N THR A 483 33.49 -3.17 -31.89
CA THR A 483 33.62 -2.26 -30.74
C THR A 483 35.08 -2.01 -30.40
N GLY A 484 35.43 -0.76 -30.06
CA GLY A 484 36.75 -0.39 -29.52
C GLY A 484 37.05 -0.99 -28.13
N HIS A 485 38.31 -0.84 -27.69
CA HIS A 485 38.84 -1.41 -26.44
C HIS A 485 38.08 -0.89 -25.19
N LYS A 486 37.86 -1.79 -24.22
CA LYS A 486 37.02 -1.56 -23.02
C LYS A 486 37.56 -0.56 -21.98
N SER A 487 38.69 0.09 -22.22
CA SER A 487 39.42 0.89 -21.22
C SER A 487 39.58 2.37 -21.59
N GLN A 488 38.68 2.92 -22.41
CA GLN A 488 38.68 4.33 -22.81
C GLN A 488 37.30 4.93 -22.55
N ASP A 489 37.28 6.18 -22.05
CA ASP A 489 36.07 6.95 -21.72
C ASP A 489 35.22 7.29 -22.96
N GLU A 490 35.86 7.33 -24.14
CA GLU A 490 35.21 7.36 -25.44
C GLU A 490 35.33 5.98 -26.10
N ARG A 491 34.19 5.36 -26.42
CA ARG A 491 34.17 4.04 -27.05
C ARG A 491 33.63 4.13 -28.46
N HIS A 492 34.47 3.78 -29.41
CA HIS A 492 34.09 3.71 -30.82
C HIS A 492 33.23 2.47 -31.06
N PHE A 493 31.99 2.69 -31.51
CA PHE A 493 31.14 1.63 -32.04
C PHE A 493 31.07 1.79 -33.55
N TYR A 494 31.37 0.71 -34.25
CA TYR A 494 31.22 0.65 -35.70
C TYR A 494 29.84 0.08 -35.98
N PHE A 495 29.00 0.87 -36.64
CA PHE A 495 27.67 0.46 -37.07
C PHE A 495 27.62 0.35 -38.59
N ALA A 496 26.74 -0.49 -39.11
CA ALA A 496 26.23 -0.37 -40.45
C ALA A 496 24.76 0.04 -40.33
N ILE A 497 24.41 1.22 -40.84
CA ILE A 497 23.05 1.73 -40.90
C ILE A 497 22.58 1.59 -42.35
N ASP A 498 21.59 0.73 -42.59
CA ASP A 498 21.09 0.38 -43.93
C ASP A 498 22.21 -0.06 -44.90
N GLY A 499 23.24 -0.72 -44.36
CA GLY A 499 24.39 -1.24 -45.12
C GLY A 499 25.52 -0.24 -45.36
N ILE A 500 25.39 1.01 -44.90
CA ILE A 500 26.45 2.01 -44.96
C ILE A 500 27.25 1.97 -43.65
N PRO A 501 28.58 1.75 -43.70
CA PRO A 501 29.42 1.76 -42.50
C PRO A 501 29.53 3.18 -41.95
N GLU A 502 29.13 3.37 -40.70
CA GLU A 502 29.21 4.64 -39.97
C GLU A 502 30.02 4.44 -38.69
N GLU A 503 30.94 5.36 -38.43
CA GLU A 503 31.68 5.42 -37.17
C GLU A 503 30.90 6.30 -36.19
N VAL A 504 30.41 5.69 -35.12
CA VAL A 504 29.73 6.43 -34.06
C VAL A 504 30.62 6.40 -32.83
N VAL A 505 31.12 7.57 -32.48
CA VAL A 505 31.80 7.79 -31.21
C VAL A 505 30.73 7.86 -30.13
N VAL A 506 30.65 6.81 -29.32
CA VAL A 506 29.80 6.82 -28.13
C VAL A 506 30.67 7.37 -27.01
N GLU A 507 30.46 8.65 -26.70
CA GLU A 507 30.96 9.26 -25.48
C GLU A 507 30.03 8.83 -24.33
N THR A 508 30.58 8.11 -23.36
CA THR A 508 29.82 7.68 -22.20
C THR A 508 29.59 8.89 -21.29
N LEU A 509 28.43 9.53 -21.41
CA LEU A 509 28.09 10.69 -20.58
C LEU A 509 27.72 10.34 -19.13
N ASP A 510 27.31 9.08 -18.88
CA ASP A 510 27.09 8.47 -17.56
C ASP A 510 27.25 6.94 -17.67
N GLU A 511 27.82 6.30 -16.64
CA GLU A 511 28.02 4.85 -16.57
C GLU A 511 27.43 4.30 -15.25
N LEU A 512 26.64 3.23 -15.30
CA LEU A 512 26.06 2.61 -14.11
C LEU A 512 26.81 1.31 -13.78
N VAL A 513 27.68 1.40 -12.78
CA VAL A 513 28.51 0.28 -12.31
C VAL A 513 27.63 -0.74 -11.58
N LEU A 514 27.48 -1.95 -12.15
CA LEU A 514 26.71 -3.04 -11.54
C LEU A 514 27.45 -3.80 -10.43
N THR A 515 28.66 -3.40 -10.05
CA THR A 515 29.39 -3.95 -8.89
C THR A 515 30.38 -2.96 -8.30
N GLY A 516 30.16 -2.55 -7.05
CA GLY A 516 31.21 -2.08 -6.14
C GLY A 516 31.51 -0.57 -6.11
N GLY A 517 30.96 0.11 -5.09
CA GLY A 517 31.64 1.16 -4.31
C GLY A 517 32.15 2.44 -5.00
N ALA A 518 31.28 3.46 -5.02
CA ALA A 518 31.56 4.91 -4.95
C ALA A 518 32.59 5.58 -5.89
N GLN A 519 32.13 6.44 -6.81
CA GLN A 519 32.19 7.92 -6.70
C GLN A 519 31.56 8.65 -7.92
N GLY A 520 30.53 9.46 -7.63
CA GLY A 520 30.07 10.71 -8.26
C GLY A 520 30.02 10.91 -9.79
N ALA A 521 28.81 11.07 -10.34
CA ALA A 521 28.56 11.64 -11.67
C ALA A 521 28.53 13.19 -11.66
N VAL A 522 29.11 13.81 -12.69
CA VAL A 522 29.06 15.26 -12.94
C VAL A 522 27.88 15.56 -13.86
N LYS A 523 26.81 16.15 -13.31
CA LYS A 523 25.56 16.51 -14.01
C LYS A 523 25.79 17.49 -15.17
N LYS A 524 25.24 17.18 -16.35
CA LYS A 524 24.79 18.19 -17.33
C LYS A 524 23.27 18.06 -17.52
N ALA A 525 22.53 19.05 -17.04
CA ALA A 525 21.07 19.07 -17.07
C ALA A 525 20.55 19.20 -18.52
N ILE A 526 19.59 18.34 -18.88
CA ILE A 526 18.75 18.50 -20.06
C ILE A 526 17.94 19.78 -19.85
N ALA A 527 18.00 20.73 -20.79
CA ALA A 527 17.24 21.97 -20.71
C ALA A 527 15.74 21.67 -20.83
N GLY A 528 14.97 21.95 -19.77
CA GLY A 528 13.52 21.83 -19.76
C GLY A 528 12.86 22.76 -20.77
N LYS A 529 11.73 22.34 -21.36
CA LYS A 529 10.93 23.14 -22.31
C LYS A 529 10.23 24.34 -21.65
N ARG A 530 10.15 24.38 -20.32
CA ARG A 530 9.45 25.42 -19.54
C ARG A 530 10.45 26.47 -19.01
N PRO A 531 10.05 27.75 -18.89
CA PRO A 531 10.92 28.80 -18.33
C PRO A 531 11.38 28.45 -16.92
N LYS A 532 12.48 29.07 -16.46
CA LYS A 532 12.92 28.96 -15.07
C LYS A 532 12.23 30.00 -14.18
N PRO A 533 11.89 29.67 -12.92
CA PRO A 533 11.32 30.63 -11.98
C PRO A 533 12.35 31.70 -11.63
N THR A 534 12.10 32.95 -12.06
CA THR A 534 12.99 34.10 -11.82
C THR A 534 12.27 35.29 -11.19
N GLN A 535 10.93 35.33 -11.26
CA GLN A 535 10.13 36.41 -10.67
C GLN A 535 9.29 35.92 -9.48
N PRO A 536 8.92 36.80 -8.53
CA PRO A 536 8.11 36.44 -7.36
C PRO A 536 6.74 35.82 -7.70
N GLY A 537 6.19 36.12 -8.88
CA GLY A 537 4.93 35.58 -9.37
C GLY A 537 5.05 34.24 -10.11
N HIS A 538 6.26 33.72 -10.30
CA HIS A 538 6.46 32.43 -10.96
C HIS A 538 6.18 31.31 -9.96
N VAL A 539 5.20 30.48 -10.27
CA VAL A 539 4.84 29.32 -9.48
C VAL A 539 5.62 28.11 -9.98
N ALA A 540 6.31 27.42 -9.07
CA ALA A 540 7.12 26.24 -9.36
C ALA A 540 6.86 25.13 -8.33
N THR A 541 7.19 23.88 -8.68
CA THR A 541 7.16 22.75 -7.74
C THR A 541 8.49 22.59 -7.01
N SER A 542 8.46 22.10 -5.76
CA SER A 542 9.66 21.78 -4.98
C SER A 542 10.27 20.42 -5.32
N MET A 543 9.52 19.55 -6.00
CA MET A 543 9.95 18.19 -6.33
C MET A 543 9.35 17.71 -7.68
N PRO A 544 9.98 16.74 -8.37
CA PRO A 544 9.38 16.15 -9.55
C PRO A 544 8.07 15.44 -9.21
N GLY A 545 7.09 15.51 -10.12
CA GLY A 545 5.77 14.90 -9.94
C GLY A 545 4.86 15.05 -11.16
N ASN A 546 3.58 14.74 -11.01
CA ASN A 546 2.55 14.92 -12.03
C ASN A 546 1.47 15.89 -11.57
N ILE A 547 0.88 16.67 -12.48
CA ILE A 547 -0.27 17.53 -12.17
C ILE A 547 -1.53 16.69 -12.06
N VAL A 548 -2.12 16.63 -10.87
CA VAL A 548 -3.39 15.93 -10.60
C VAL A 548 -4.58 16.82 -10.95
N ASP A 549 -4.51 18.09 -10.59
CA ASP A 549 -5.59 19.04 -10.84
C ASP A 549 -5.07 20.47 -11.00
N VAL A 550 -5.83 21.27 -11.76
CA VAL A 550 -5.55 22.68 -12.03
C VAL A 550 -6.72 23.49 -11.48
N LEU A 551 -6.49 24.22 -10.38
CA LEU A 551 -7.56 24.85 -9.59
C LEU A 551 -7.94 26.25 -10.09
N VAL A 552 -7.12 26.84 -10.97
CA VAL A 552 -7.29 28.20 -11.50
C VAL A 552 -7.08 28.24 -13.00
N LYS A 553 -7.61 29.27 -13.67
CA LYS A 553 -7.45 29.52 -15.10
C LYS A 553 -6.75 30.85 -15.34
N GLU A 554 -6.22 31.02 -16.55
CA GLU A 554 -5.71 32.32 -16.99
C GLU A 554 -6.81 33.39 -16.88
N GLY A 555 -6.46 34.54 -16.29
CA GLY A 555 -7.37 35.64 -15.98
C GLY A 555 -7.97 35.60 -14.55
N ASP A 556 -7.84 34.50 -13.81
CA ASP A 556 -8.36 34.42 -12.44
C ASP A 556 -7.52 35.28 -11.49
N THR A 557 -8.21 35.95 -10.56
CA THR A 557 -7.56 36.68 -9.44
C THR A 557 -7.37 35.72 -8.26
N VAL A 558 -6.16 35.66 -7.72
CA VAL A 558 -5.79 34.78 -6.60
C VAL A 558 -5.20 35.58 -5.44
N ALA A 559 -5.46 35.12 -4.21
CA ALA A 559 -4.81 35.64 -3.02
C ALA A 559 -3.47 34.96 -2.76
N ALA A 560 -2.54 35.63 -2.07
CA ALA A 560 -1.31 34.99 -1.61
C ALA A 560 -1.64 33.83 -0.65
N GLY A 561 -1.02 32.68 -0.86
CA GLY A 561 -1.31 31.44 -0.14
C GLY A 561 -2.50 30.65 -0.67
N GLN A 562 -3.24 31.15 -1.67
CA GLN A 562 -4.34 30.40 -2.28
C GLN A 562 -3.80 29.21 -3.08
N PRO A 563 -4.36 27.99 -2.92
CA PRO A 563 -4.02 26.85 -3.76
C PRO A 563 -4.35 27.10 -5.24
N VAL A 564 -3.40 26.82 -6.14
CA VAL A 564 -3.55 27.03 -7.59
C VAL A 564 -3.38 25.75 -8.42
N LEU A 565 -2.59 24.79 -7.94
CA LEU A 565 -2.39 23.48 -8.57
C LEU A 565 -2.35 22.39 -7.50
N ILE A 566 -2.69 21.16 -7.89
CA ILE A 566 -2.43 19.95 -7.09
C ILE A 566 -1.45 19.07 -7.85
N THR A 567 -0.31 18.78 -7.24
CA THR A 567 0.68 17.82 -7.77
C THR A 567 0.65 16.52 -6.99
N GLU A 568 0.79 15.39 -7.66
CA GLU A 568 1.08 14.09 -7.07
C GLU A 568 2.56 13.78 -7.25
N ALA A 569 3.22 13.47 -6.14
CA ALA A 569 4.51 12.81 -6.13
C ALA A 569 4.47 11.71 -5.08
N MET A 570 5.07 10.55 -5.38
CA MET A 570 5.11 9.42 -4.45
C MET A 570 3.71 8.98 -3.94
N LYS A 571 2.67 9.07 -4.79
CA LYS A 571 1.26 8.77 -4.47
C LYS A 571 0.65 9.66 -3.37
N MET A 572 1.20 10.85 -3.16
CA MET A 572 0.73 11.83 -2.18
C MET A 572 0.53 13.16 -2.89
N GLU A 573 -0.55 13.85 -2.53
CA GLU A 573 -0.89 15.13 -3.13
C GLU A 573 -0.29 16.30 -2.35
N THR A 574 0.12 17.33 -3.05
CA THR A 574 0.59 18.60 -2.47
C THR A 574 -0.05 19.76 -3.22
N GLU A 575 -0.67 20.67 -2.48
CA GLU A 575 -1.13 21.96 -3.01
C GLU A 575 0.06 22.88 -3.30
N ILE A 576 0.16 23.35 -4.54
CA ILE A 576 1.04 24.46 -4.87
C ILE A 576 0.26 25.74 -4.67
N GLN A 577 0.76 26.60 -3.80
CA GLN A 577 0.12 27.85 -3.41
C GLN A 577 0.66 29.04 -4.21
N ALA A 578 -0.20 30.04 -4.43
CA ALA A 578 0.17 31.32 -5.02
C ALA A 578 1.17 32.06 -4.09
N PRO A 579 2.41 32.34 -4.53
CA PRO A 579 3.40 33.05 -3.72
C PRO A 579 3.04 34.52 -3.47
N ILE A 580 2.20 35.11 -4.33
CA ILE A 580 1.74 36.50 -4.25
C ILE A 580 0.25 36.58 -4.59
N ALA A 581 -0.40 37.67 -4.17
CA ALA A 581 -1.75 38.01 -4.65
C ALA A 581 -1.66 38.71 -6.01
N GLY A 582 -2.57 38.40 -6.92
CA GLY A 582 -2.54 38.96 -8.28
C GLY A 582 -3.45 38.22 -9.26
N THR A 583 -3.20 38.42 -10.55
CA THR A 583 -3.94 37.78 -11.64
C THR A 583 -3.07 36.73 -12.32
N VAL A 584 -3.61 35.53 -12.56
CA VAL A 584 -2.94 34.48 -13.32
C VAL A 584 -2.83 34.91 -14.78
N THR A 585 -1.62 35.08 -15.30
CA THR A 585 -1.38 35.61 -16.65
C THR A 585 -0.98 34.54 -17.67
N ALA A 586 -0.43 33.42 -17.23
CA ALA A 586 -0.05 32.31 -18.11
C ALA A 586 -0.12 30.97 -17.38
N MET A 587 -0.55 29.93 -18.10
CA MET A 587 -0.58 28.54 -17.64
C MET A 587 0.29 27.66 -18.56
N PHE A 588 1.31 27.00 -18.00
CA PHE A 588 2.26 26.17 -18.76
C PHE A 588 2.09 24.66 -18.55
N VAL A 589 1.06 24.27 -17.80
CA VAL A 589 0.77 22.87 -17.48
C VAL A 589 -0.72 22.57 -17.60
N ILE A 590 -1.01 21.31 -17.91
CA ILE A 590 -2.36 20.75 -17.87
C ILE A 590 -2.42 19.53 -16.93
N LYS A 591 -3.63 19.09 -16.58
CA LYS A 591 -3.82 17.83 -15.83
C LYS A 591 -3.12 16.67 -16.56
N GLY A 592 -2.33 15.90 -15.83
CA GLY A 592 -1.55 14.77 -16.32
C GLY A 592 -0.10 15.10 -16.71
N ASP A 593 0.29 16.37 -16.79
CA ASP A 593 1.66 16.75 -17.15
C ASP A 593 2.67 16.36 -16.07
N ALA A 594 3.80 15.82 -16.49
CA ALA A 594 4.99 15.68 -15.65
C ALA A 594 5.69 17.04 -15.46
N VAL A 595 6.12 17.32 -14.23
CA VAL A 595 6.74 18.59 -13.81
C VAL A 595 7.99 18.33 -12.99
N ASN A 596 8.98 19.22 -13.12
CA ASN A 596 10.24 19.17 -12.37
C ASN A 596 10.47 20.45 -11.56
N PRO A 597 11.32 20.40 -10.52
CA PRO A 597 11.85 21.60 -9.89
C PRO A 597 12.51 22.50 -10.93
N ASP A 598 12.52 23.81 -10.67
CA ASP A 598 13.06 24.84 -11.55
C ASP A 598 12.31 25.04 -12.88
N GLU A 599 11.08 24.52 -13.00
CA GLU A 599 10.16 24.83 -14.11
C GLU A 599 9.03 25.75 -13.63
N VAL A 600 8.73 26.81 -14.39
CA VAL A 600 7.54 27.64 -14.17
C VAL A 600 6.30 26.86 -14.64
N LEU A 601 5.35 26.69 -13.73
CA LEU A 601 4.08 25.99 -13.99
C LEU A 601 2.98 26.97 -14.38
N LEU A 602 2.92 28.13 -13.70
CA LEU A 602 2.05 29.26 -14.06
C LEU A 602 2.67 30.58 -13.58
N GLU A 603 2.17 31.68 -14.12
CA GLU A 603 2.60 33.04 -13.77
C GLU A 603 1.47 33.85 -13.15
N ILE A 604 1.79 34.56 -12.07
CA ILE A 604 0.90 35.51 -11.40
C ILE A 604 1.51 36.90 -11.50
N THR A 605 0.78 37.85 -12.05
CA THR A 605 1.18 39.26 -12.06
C THR A 605 0.54 39.96 -10.85
N PRO A 606 1.30 40.72 -10.02
CA PRO A 606 0.72 41.45 -8.89
C PRO A 606 -0.43 42.35 -9.33
N ALA A 607 -1.50 42.41 -8.53
CA ALA A 607 -2.56 43.38 -8.75
C ALA A 607 -1.96 44.81 -8.63
N GLU A 608 -2.17 45.66 -9.64
CA GLU A 608 -1.77 47.07 -9.57
C GLU A 608 -2.47 47.73 -8.36
N ARG A 609 -1.69 48.48 -7.57
CA ARG A 609 -2.15 49.18 -6.37
C ARG A 609 -3.03 50.38 -6.67
#